data_AF-A0A2G9XLE2-F1
#
_entry.id   AF-A0A2G9XLE2-F1
#
_cell.length_a   1.000
_cell.length_b   1.000
_cell.length_c   1.000
_cell.angle_alpha   90.00
_cell.angle_beta   90.00
_cell.angle_gamma   90.00
#
_symmetry.space_group_name_H-M   'P 1'
#
loop_
_entity.id
_entity.type
_entity.pdbx_description
1 polymer ?
#
loop_
_entity_poly.entity_id
_entity_poly.type
_entity_poly.pdbx_seq_one_letter_code
_entity_poly.pdbx_strand_id
1 'polypeptide(L)'
;MNRFWKVLLSVGLIMAFSVPALAVDVKFSGSYYARGWYISNHELNEDEDSRAFMNQRLRVGTVFQVAEGLALTTRFDALEKKWGDQTWKGEFEDVRDRPVGGSGKEQENIEFERAYVSFTTAVGLF
;
A
#
# COMPACT_ATOMS: atom_id res chain seq x y z
N MET A 1 28.97 22.97 26.82
CA MET A 1 27.88 22.30 26.07
C MET A 1 27.97 20.79 26.32
N ASN A 2 26.98 20.23 27.01
CA ASN A 2 26.97 18.82 27.42
C ASN A 2 26.95 17.90 26.19
N ARG A 3 27.47 16.67 26.31
CA ARG A 3 27.62 15.72 25.18
C ARG A 3 26.31 15.52 24.40
N PHE A 4 25.18 15.49 25.10
CA PHE A 4 23.83 15.41 24.53
C PHE A 4 23.53 16.52 23.52
N TRP A 5 23.84 17.78 23.86
CA TRP A 5 23.58 18.93 22.99
C TRP A 5 24.42 18.93 21.72
N LYS A 6 25.66 18.44 21.80
CA LYS A 6 26.52 18.31 20.61
C LYS A 6 25.99 17.23 19.66
N VAL A 7 25.50 16.12 20.21
CA VAL A 7 24.89 15.01 19.44
C VAL A 7 23.60 15.47 18.76
N LEU A 8 22.73 16.15 19.50
CA LEU A 8 21.48 16.69 18.96
C LEU A 8 21.75 17.69 17.82
N LEU A 9 22.70 18.61 18.01
CA LEU A 9 23.10 19.57 17.00
C LEU A 9 23.69 18.90 15.76
N SER A 10 24.55 17.89 15.92
CA SER A 10 25.12 17.16 14.78
C SER A 10 24.07 16.36 14.02
N VAL A 11 23.10 15.75 14.70
CA VAL A 11 21.99 15.04 14.04
C VAL A 11 21.10 16.04 13.30
N GLY A 12 20.75 17.18 13.92
CA GLY A 12 19.99 18.24 13.27
C GLY A 12 20.72 18.83 12.05
N LEU A 13 22.04 18.96 12.12
CA LEU A 13 22.87 19.45 11.01
C LEU A 13 22.92 18.42 9.86
N ILE A 14 23.07 17.13 10.16
CA ILE A 14 23.02 16.06 9.16
C ILE A 14 21.66 16.02 8.49
N MET A 15 20.55 16.14 9.25
CA MET A 15 19.22 16.24 8.67
C MET A 15 19.05 17.50 7.82
N ALA A 16 19.56 18.66 8.26
CA ALA A 16 19.45 19.91 7.51
C ALA A 16 20.20 19.87 6.16
N PHE A 17 21.35 19.18 6.09
CA PHE A 17 22.12 19.04 4.86
C PHE A 17 21.75 17.83 4.00
N SER A 18 20.97 16.86 4.52
CA SER A 18 20.45 15.74 3.73
C SER A 18 19.10 16.02 3.06
N VAL A 19 18.35 17.01 3.55
CA VAL A 19 17.05 17.42 2.99
C VAL A 19 17.14 18.01 1.56
N PRO A 20 18.17 18.78 1.16
CA PRO A 20 18.19 19.41 -0.17
C PRO A 20 18.35 18.44 -1.36
N ALA A 21 18.80 17.19 -1.13
CA ALA A 21 18.88 16.15 -2.17
C ALA A 21 17.60 15.30 -2.28
N LEU A 22 16.59 15.57 -1.44
CA LEU A 22 15.29 14.89 -1.43
C LEU A 22 14.15 15.78 -1.93
N ALA A 23 14.44 16.89 -2.62
CA ALA A 23 13.43 17.66 -3.37
C ALA A 23 12.98 16.92 -4.65
N VAL A 24 12.72 15.61 -4.51
CA VAL A 24 11.84 14.88 -5.39
C VAL A 24 10.45 15.44 -5.08
N ASP A 25 9.82 16.15 -6.01
CA ASP A 25 8.41 16.55 -5.85
C ASP A 25 7.60 15.24 -5.72
N VAL A 26 7.12 14.95 -4.50
CA VAL A 26 6.36 13.74 -4.19
C VAL A 26 4.88 14.08 -4.17
N LYS A 27 4.14 13.54 -5.13
CA LYS A 27 2.69 13.70 -5.21
C LYS A 27 2.01 12.45 -4.67
N PHE A 28 1.09 12.66 -3.73
CA PHE A 28 0.28 11.60 -3.17
C PHE A 28 -1.15 11.70 -3.69
N SER A 29 -1.73 10.54 -3.97
CA SER A 29 -3.14 10.37 -4.28
C SER A 29 -3.62 9.11 -3.61
N GLY A 30 -4.93 8.96 -3.41
CA GLY A 30 -5.42 7.75 -2.79
C GLY A 30 -6.92 7.74 -2.58
N SER A 31 -7.39 6.61 -2.09
CA SER A 31 -8.78 6.40 -1.72
C SER A 31 -8.83 5.46 -0.53
N TYR A 32 -9.77 5.71 0.38
CA TYR A 32 -10.09 4.80 1.45
C TYR A 32 -11.57 4.45 1.39
N TYR A 33 -11.90 3.17 1.60
CA TYR A 33 -13.29 2.77 1.86
C TYR A 33 -13.34 1.79 3.02
N ALA A 34 -14.48 1.78 3.69
CA ALA A 34 -14.95 0.69 4.53
C ALA A 34 -16.36 0.29 4.09
N ARG A 35 -16.66 -1.00 4.06
CA ARG A 35 -17.95 -1.54 3.61
C ARG A 35 -18.41 -2.65 4.56
N GLY A 36 -19.72 -2.71 4.77
CA GLY A 36 -20.39 -3.83 5.43
C GLY A 36 -21.10 -4.70 4.39
N TRP A 37 -21.05 -6.00 4.59
CA TRP A 37 -21.71 -7.00 3.77
C TRP A 37 -22.66 -7.81 4.64
N TYR A 38 -23.85 -8.05 4.11
CA TYR A 38 -24.80 -9.00 4.65
C TYR A 38 -25.25 -9.88 3.49
N ILE A 39 -25.01 -11.17 3.61
CA ILE A 39 -25.29 -12.16 2.59
C ILE A 39 -26.17 -13.22 3.25
N SER A 40 -27.39 -13.36 2.76
CA SER A 40 -28.30 -14.45 3.11
C SER A 40 -28.54 -15.30 1.87
N ASN A 41 -28.84 -16.58 2.06
CA ASN A 41 -29.27 -17.46 0.99
C ASN A 41 -28.27 -17.49 -0.20
N HIS A 42 -26.97 -17.67 0.09
CA HIS A 42 -25.92 -17.54 -0.95
C HIS A 42 -25.99 -18.68 -1.97
N GLU A 43 -26.48 -19.85 -1.55
CA GLU A 43 -26.67 -21.04 -2.38
C GLU A 43 -28.11 -21.18 -2.93
N LEU A 44 -28.95 -20.13 -2.83
CA LEU A 44 -30.38 -20.19 -3.19
C LEU A 44 -31.19 -21.22 -2.37
N ASN A 45 -30.67 -21.62 -1.21
CA ASN A 45 -31.34 -22.37 -0.16
C ASN A 45 -31.77 -21.48 1.04
N GLU A 46 -33.08 -21.50 1.38
CA GLU A 46 -33.66 -20.72 2.48
C GLU A 46 -33.22 -21.18 3.89
N ASP A 47 -32.75 -22.42 4.02
CA ASP A 47 -32.28 -23.00 5.28
C ASP A 47 -30.78 -22.73 5.57
N GLU A 48 -30.08 -21.98 4.70
CA GLU A 48 -28.64 -21.70 4.85
C GLU A 48 -28.35 -20.59 5.88
N ASP A 49 -27.22 -20.73 6.58
CA ASP A 49 -26.68 -19.70 7.46
C ASP A 49 -26.40 -18.38 6.72
N SER A 50 -26.82 -17.28 7.33
CA SER A 50 -26.48 -15.93 6.86
C SER A 50 -25.08 -15.52 7.31
N ARG A 51 -24.37 -14.77 6.46
CA ARG A 51 -23.01 -14.26 6.74
C ARG A 51 -22.99 -12.73 6.73
N ALA A 52 -22.37 -12.14 7.75
CA ALA A 52 -22.15 -10.70 7.83
C ALA A 52 -20.67 -10.40 8.11
N PHE A 53 -20.09 -9.45 7.38
CA PHE A 53 -18.71 -9.04 7.61
C PHE A 53 -18.47 -7.59 7.16
N MET A 54 -17.44 -6.97 7.73
CA MET A 54 -16.95 -5.66 7.29
C MET A 54 -15.58 -5.81 6.64
N ASN A 55 -15.28 -5.01 5.61
CA ASN A 55 -13.94 -4.92 5.04
C ASN A 55 -13.56 -3.48 4.73
N GLN A 56 -12.26 -3.23 4.58
CA GLN A 56 -11.74 -1.91 4.22
C GLN A 56 -10.64 -2.04 3.17
N ARG A 57 -10.26 -0.90 2.60
CA ARG A 57 -9.06 -0.76 1.76
C ARG A 57 -8.56 0.67 1.80
N LEU A 58 -7.26 0.81 2.01
CA LEU A 58 -6.52 2.04 1.76
C LEU A 58 -5.67 1.85 0.51
N ARG A 59 -5.90 2.65 -0.53
CA ARG A 59 -5.08 2.69 -1.74
C ARG A 59 -4.31 3.99 -1.76
N VAL A 60 -2.99 3.91 -1.93
CA VAL A 60 -2.10 5.08 -1.98
C VAL A 60 -1.26 5.00 -3.25
N GLY A 61 -1.37 6.03 -4.09
CA GLY A 61 -0.52 6.27 -5.23
C GLY A 61 0.48 7.37 -4.92
N THR A 62 1.75 7.13 -5.24
CA THR A 62 2.85 8.06 -5.02
C THR A 62 3.60 8.28 -6.34
N VAL A 63 3.82 9.54 -6.71
CA VAL A 63 4.65 9.91 -7.85
C VAL A 63 5.86 10.65 -7.31
N PHE A 64 7.03 10.08 -7.49
CA PHE A 64 8.32 10.66 -7.15
C PHE A 64 8.89 11.34 -8.41
N GLN A 65 8.85 12.67 -8.49
CA GLN A 65 9.48 13.42 -9.57
C GLN A 65 11.00 13.49 -9.35
N VAL A 66 11.77 12.70 -10.10
CA VAL A 66 13.22 12.59 -9.90
C VAL A 66 13.95 13.75 -10.59
N ALA A 67 13.54 14.08 -11.81
CA ALA A 67 14.06 15.21 -12.60
C ALA A 67 12.98 15.65 -13.60
N GLU A 68 13.15 16.77 -14.31
CA GLU A 68 12.21 17.14 -15.38
C GLU A 68 12.09 15.99 -16.41
N GLY A 69 10.85 15.57 -16.68
CA GLY A 69 10.56 14.43 -17.54
C GLY A 69 10.78 13.05 -16.94
N LEU A 70 11.44 12.89 -15.78
CA LEU A 70 11.69 11.58 -15.16
C LEU A 70 10.92 11.41 -13.85
N ALA A 71 10.02 10.44 -13.78
CA ALA A 71 9.26 10.13 -12.56
C ALA A 71 9.18 8.64 -12.27
N LEU A 72 9.22 8.27 -10.98
CA LEU A 72 8.87 6.94 -10.49
C LEU A 72 7.45 6.99 -9.92
N THR A 73 6.54 6.22 -10.50
CA THR A 73 5.17 6.09 -10.00
C THR A 73 5.00 4.75 -9.31
N THR A 74 4.53 4.78 -8.06
CA THR A 74 4.16 3.60 -7.30
C THR A 74 2.70 3.67 -6.85
N ARG A 75 2.09 2.52 -6.66
CA ARG A 75 0.80 2.40 -5.99
C ARG A 75 0.81 1.14 -5.15
N PHE A 76 0.36 1.26 -3.91
CA PHE A 76 0.10 0.11 -3.07
C PHE A 76 -1.30 0.19 -2.48
N ASP A 77 -1.86 -0.97 -2.23
CA ASP A 77 -3.07 -1.13 -1.44
C ASP A 77 -2.70 -1.75 -0.10
N ALA A 78 -3.43 -1.34 0.93
CA ALA A 78 -3.21 -1.76 2.30
C ALA A 78 -4.52 -1.98 3.01
N LEU A 79 -4.47 -2.79 4.07
CA LEU A 79 -5.61 -3.08 4.95
C LEU A 79 -6.78 -3.78 4.22
N GLU A 80 -6.51 -4.55 3.16
CA GLU A 80 -7.49 -5.19 2.26
C GLU A 80 -8.18 -6.42 2.86
N LYS A 81 -8.61 -6.33 4.12
CA LYS A 81 -9.02 -7.48 4.92
C LYS A 81 -10.45 -7.36 5.48
N LYS A 82 -11.08 -8.52 5.69
CA LYS A 82 -12.30 -8.66 6.49
C LYS A 82 -11.97 -8.49 7.97
N TRP A 83 -12.67 -7.58 8.65
CA TRP A 83 -12.43 -7.30 10.06
C TRP A 83 -12.67 -8.53 10.92
N GLY A 84 -11.75 -8.78 11.86
CA GLY A 84 -11.83 -9.93 12.77
C GLY A 84 -11.43 -11.27 12.14
N ASP A 85 -11.17 -11.34 10.84
CA ASP A 85 -10.70 -12.57 10.20
C ASP A 85 -9.30 -12.95 10.70
N GLN A 86 -9.12 -14.15 11.25
CA GLN A 86 -7.85 -14.65 11.79
C GLN A 86 -7.24 -15.77 10.94
N THR A 87 -7.74 -15.98 9.71
CA THR A 87 -7.37 -17.14 8.89
C THR A 87 -5.96 -17.01 8.29
N TRP A 88 -5.42 -15.80 8.17
CA TRP A 88 -4.06 -15.55 7.71
C TRP A 88 -3.02 -15.89 8.78
N LYS A 89 -2.14 -16.85 8.47
CA LYS A 89 -1.05 -17.32 9.34
C LYS A 89 0.35 -16.79 8.98
N GLY A 90 0.48 -15.80 8.09
CA GLY A 90 1.77 -15.15 7.82
C GLY A 90 2.85 -16.06 7.23
N GLU A 91 2.47 -17.09 6.47
CA GLU A 91 3.40 -18.02 5.84
C GLU A 91 3.90 -17.44 4.50
N PHE A 92 5.22 -17.46 4.29
CA PHE A 92 5.84 -17.10 3.00
C PHE A 92 5.72 -18.31 2.05
N GLU A 93 4.57 -18.47 1.40
CA GLU A 93 4.37 -19.53 0.41
C GLU A 93 4.68 -19.02 -1.02
N ASP A 94 5.14 -19.92 -1.90
CA ASP A 94 5.45 -19.63 -3.29
C ASP A 94 4.22 -19.04 -4.00
N VAL A 95 4.36 -17.83 -4.54
CA VAL A 95 3.28 -17.00 -5.11
C VAL A 95 2.53 -17.71 -6.26
N ARG A 96 3.11 -18.78 -6.82
CA ARG A 96 2.57 -19.56 -7.94
C ARG A 96 1.39 -20.46 -7.57
N ASP A 97 1.23 -20.82 -6.30
CA ASP A 97 0.22 -21.78 -5.83
C ASP A 97 -0.89 -21.13 -5.01
N ARG A 98 -1.16 -19.83 -5.23
CA ARG A 98 -2.28 -19.13 -4.60
C ARG A 98 -3.59 -19.62 -5.24
N PRO A 99 -4.44 -20.39 -4.53
CA PRO A 99 -5.76 -20.72 -5.05
C PRO A 99 -6.58 -19.45 -5.18
N VAL A 100 -6.95 -19.09 -6.41
CA VAL A 100 -7.87 -17.99 -6.70
C VAL A 100 -9.26 -18.48 -6.32
N GLY A 101 -9.84 -17.98 -5.22
CA GLY A 101 -11.21 -18.31 -4.84
C GLY A 101 -11.42 -18.70 -3.38
N GLY A 102 -10.89 -17.94 -2.43
CA GLY A 102 -11.42 -17.93 -1.07
C GLY A 102 -10.78 -18.90 -0.08
N SER A 103 -9.61 -19.45 -0.37
CA SER A 103 -8.75 -20.02 0.66
C SER A 103 -8.02 -18.89 1.38
N GLY A 104 -8.02 -18.89 2.72
CA GLY A 104 -7.54 -17.81 3.60
C GLY A 104 -6.07 -17.40 3.49
N LYS A 105 -5.38 -17.81 2.42
CA LYS A 105 -4.02 -17.47 2.04
C LYS A 105 -3.91 -16.21 1.15
N GLU A 106 -5.03 -15.62 0.73
CA GLU A 106 -5.06 -14.39 -0.10
C GLU A 106 -4.84 -13.08 0.68
N GLN A 107 -4.56 -13.13 2.00
CA GLN A 107 -4.55 -11.92 2.84
C GLN A 107 -3.17 -11.26 2.91
N GLU A 108 -2.89 -10.28 2.05
CA GLU A 108 -1.73 -9.40 2.19
C GLU A 108 -2.13 -8.08 2.86
N ASN A 109 -1.37 -7.66 3.87
CA ASN A 109 -1.66 -6.41 4.58
C ASN A 109 -1.27 -5.17 3.76
N ILE A 110 -0.30 -5.34 2.86
CA ILE A 110 0.19 -4.34 1.90
C ILE A 110 0.57 -5.07 0.61
N GLU A 111 0.04 -4.63 -0.53
CA GLU A 111 0.34 -5.16 -1.86
C GLU A 111 0.70 -4.02 -2.82
N PHE A 112 1.77 -4.19 -3.61
CA PHE A 112 2.18 -3.20 -4.62
C PHE A 112 1.51 -3.50 -5.96
N GLU A 113 0.54 -2.66 -6.29
CA GLU A 113 -0.25 -2.74 -7.52
C GLU A 113 0.50 -2.23 -8.77
N ARG A 114 1.33 -1.21 -8.58
CA ARG A 114 2.08 -0.56 -9.68
C ARG A 114 3.43 -0.09 -9.18
N ALA A 115 4.46 -0.30 -9.98
CA ALA A 115 5.75 0.33 -9.86
C ALA A 115 6.34 0.48 -11.27
N TYR A 116 6.41 1.71 -11.77
CA TYR A 116 6.98 1.98 -13.09
C TYR A 116 7.65 3.34 -13.13
N VAL A 117 8.62 3.46 -14.04
CA VAL A 117 9.29 4.72 -14.35
C VAL A 117 8.65 5.27 -15.62
N SER A 118 8.40 6.58 -15.65
CA SER A 118 8.01 7.31 -16.84
C SER A 118 9.11 8.30 -17.21
N PHE A 119 9.45 8.35 -18.50
CA PHE A 119 10.45 9.25 -19.06
C PHE A 119 9.88 10.04 -20.24
N THR A 120 9.58 11.31 -20.00
CA THR A 120 9.13 12.27 -21.01
C THR A 120 10.32 13.00 -21.62
N THR A 121 10.43 12.91 -22.94
CA THR A 121 11.40 13.63 -23.75
C THR A 121 10.70 14.63 -24.67
N ALA A 122 11.47 15.45 -25.38
CA ALA A 122 10.93 16.34 -26.41
C ALA A 122 10.16 15.59 -27.53
N VAL A 123 10.43 14.29 -27.73
CA VAL A 123 9.81 13.49 -28.79
C VAL A 123 8.68 12.57 -28.30
N GLY A 124 8.45 12.47 -26.99
CA GLY A 124 7.35 11.65 -26.44
C GLY A 124 7.58 11.12 -25.03
N LEU A 125 6.53 10.48 -24.50
CA LEU A 125 6.48 9.79 -23.21
C LEU A 125 6.82 8.31 -23.39
N PHE A 126 7.70 7.78 -22.55
CA PHE A 126 8.10 6.37 -22.49
C PHE A 126 7.89 5.79 -21.09
#